data_AF-A0A3A6MMK5-F1
#
_entry.id   AF-A0A3A6MMK5-F1
#
_cell.length_a   1.000
_cell.length_b   1.000
_cell.length_c   1.000
_cell.angle_alpha   90.00
_cell.angle_beta   90.00
_cell.angle_gamma   90.00
#
_symmetry.space_group_name_H-M   'P 1'
#
loop_
_entity.id
_entity.type
_entity.pdbx_description
1 polymer ?
#
loop_
_entity_poly.entity_id
_entity_poly.type
_entity_poly.pdbx_seq_one_letter_code
_entity_poly.pdbx_strand_id
1 'polypeptide(L)' 'MENSFAQISELFAQFSENAKLQIEKGNKAAGMRARKASLELEKLLKQFRKESLEASK' A
#
# COMPACT_ATOMS: atom_id res chain seq x y z
N MET A 1 12.66 -3.59 8.04
CA MET A 1 11.89 -4.82 7.73
C MET A 1 10.61 -5.02 8.54
N GLU A 2 10.60 -5.35 9.84
CA GLU A 2 9.32 -5.59 10.57
C GLU A 2 8.38 -4.37 10.59
N ASN A 3 8.90 -3.19 10.90
CA ASN A 3 8.12 -1.95 10.88
C ASN A 3 7.62 -1.61 9.45
N SER A 4 8.48 -1.80 8.45
CA SER A 4 8.13 -1.62 7.03
C SER A 4 7.02 -2.57 6.58
N PHE A 5 7.02 -3.82 7.06
CA PHE A 5 5.99 -4.82 6.75
C PHE A 5 4.64 -4.48 7.39
N ALA A 6 4.63 -4.00 8.63
CA ALA A 6 3.42 -3.54 9.31
C ALA A 6 2.77 -2.37 8.55
N GLN A 7 3.58 -1.37 8.16
CA GLN A 7 3.11 -0.22 7.37
C GLN A 7 2.56 -0.63 5.99
N ILE A 8 3.22 -1.57 5.30
CA ILE A 8 2.74 -2.12 4.03
C ILE A 8 1.38 -2.81 4.23
N SER A 9 1.25 -3.62 5.29
CA SER A 9 0.00 -4.34 5.58
C SER A 9 -1.16 -3.40 5.84
N GLU A 10 -0.93 -2.34 6.62
CA GLU A 10 -1.93 -1.32 6.91
C GLU A 10 -2.36 -0.55 5.64
N LEU A 11 -1.40 -0.06 4.86
CA LEU A 11 -1.71 0.66 3.63
C LEU A 11 -2.38 -0.23 2.59
N PHE A 12 -2.06 -1.52 2.55
CA PHE A 12 -2.73 -2.48 1.67
C PHE A 12 -4.20 -2.67 2.06
N ALA A 13 -4.49 -2.77 3.36
CA ALA A 13 -5.87 -2.84 3.84
C ALA A 13 -6.66 -1.57 3.45
N GLN A 14 -6.08 -0.39 3.67
CA GLN A 14 -6.67 0.89 3.27
C GLN A 14 -6.90 0.98 1.76
N PHE A 15 -5.92 0.55 0.95
CA PHE A 15 -6.05 0.49 -0.50
C PHE A 15 -7.20 -0.44 -0.91
N SER A 16 -7.24 -1.66 -0.37
CA SER A 16 -8.23 -2.68 -0.71
C SER A 16 -9.65 -2.21 -0.41
N GLU A 17 -9.88 -1.66 0.79
CA GLU A 17 -11.19 -1.15 1.20
C GLU A 17 -11.65 0.01 0.31
N ASN A 18 -10.79 1.01 0.12
CA ASN A 18 -11.15 2.19 -0.68
C ASN A 18 -11.34 1.86 -2.17
N ALA A 19 -10.55 0.92 -2.71
CA ALA A 19 -10.70 0.46 -4.09
C ALA A 19 -12.03 -0.28 -4.28
N LYS A 20 -12.41 -1.17 -3.35
CA LYS A 20 -13.72 -1.85 -3.37
C LYS A 20 -14.86 -0.83 -3.33
N LEU A 21 -14.81 0.14 -2.42
CA LEU A 21 -15.83 1.20 -2.36
C LEU A 21 -15.92 2.04 -3.64
N GLN A 22 -14.80 2.31 -4.31
CA GLN A 22 -14.80 2.97 -5.60
C GLN A 22 -15.47 2.10 -6.68
N ILE A 23 -15.11 0.81 -6.77
CA ILE A 23 -15.59 -0.12 -7.80
C ILE A 23 -17.08 -0.40 -7.62
N GLU A 24 -17.51 -0.74 -6.40
CA GLU A 24 -18.87 -1.19 -6.12
C GLU A 24 -19.87 -0.04 -6.04
N LYS A 25 -19.45 1.11 -5.49
CA LYS A 25 -20.36 2.23 -5.18
C LYS A 25 -20.07 3.50 -5.98
N GLY A 26 -19.11 3.47 -6.91
CA GLY A 26 -18.70 4.67 -7.66
C GLY A 26 -18.15 5.78 -6.78
N ASN A 27 -17.69 5.47 -5.56
CA ASN A 27 -17.28 6.49 -4.58
C ASN A 27 -15.96 7.16 -5.01
N LYS A 28 -16.06 8.38 -5.54
CA LYS A 28 -14.91 9.15 -6.05
C LYS A 28 -13.90 9.50 -4.96
N ALA A 29 -14.35 9.81 -3.74
CA ALA A 29 -13.46 10.14 -2.63
C ALA A 29 -12.66 8.91 -2.19
N ALA A 30 -13.30 7.74 -2.10
CA ALA A 30 -12.61 6.47 -1.87
C ALA A 30 -11.58 6.21 -2.99
N GLY A 31 -11.92 6.49 -4.24
CA GLY A 31 -10.97 6.34 -5.34
C GLY A 31 -9.76 7.28 -5.28
N MET A 32 -9.90 8.48 -4.72
CA MET A 32 -8.74 9.35 -4.45
C MET A 32 -7.85 8.74 -3.36
N ARG A 33 -8.44 8.24 -2.27
CA ARG A 33 -7.71 7.61 -1.17
C ARG A 33 -6.99 6.33 -1.62
N ALA A 34 -7.65 5.49 -2.42
CA ALA A 34 -7.04 4.27 -2.98
C ALA A 34 -5.80 4.60 -3.83
N ARG A 35 -5.86 5.64 -4.68
CA ARG A 35 -4.71 6.08 -5.47
C ARG A 35 -3.56 6.56 -4.58
N LYS A 36 -3.85 7.36 -3.54
CA LYS A 36 -2.83 7.82 -2.60
C LYS A 36 -2.14 6.64 -1.90
N ALA A 37 -2.92 5.72 -1.32
CA ALA A 37 -2.39 4.52 -0.67
C ALA A 37 -1.55 3.66 -1.63
N SER A 38 -1.96 3.52 -2.90
CA SER A 38 -1.18 2.77 -3.89
C SER A 38 0.20 3.37 -4.18
N LEU A 39 0.31 4.70 -4.20
CA LEU A 39 1.58 5.40 -4.44
C LEU A 39 2.54 5.27 -3.25
N GLU A 40 1.99 5.26 -2.03
CA GLU A 40 2.77 5.05 -0.81
C GLU A 40 3.22 3.59 -0.68
N LEU A 41 2.35 2.62 -1.01
CA LEU A 41 2.69 1.20 -1.08
C LEU A 41 3.83 0.92 -2.06
N GLU A 42 3.81 1.50 -3.25
CA GLU A 42 4.85 1.29 -4.26
C GLU A 42 6.24 1.62 -3.71
N LYS A 43 6.36 2.76 -3.01
CA LYS A 43 7.62 3.21 -2.41
C LYS A 43 8.09 2.25 -1.32
N LEU A 44 7.19 1.85 -0.42
CA LEU A 44 7.51 0.95 0.69
C LEU A 44 7.90 -0.45 0.20
N LEU A 45 7.23 -0.98 -0.82
CA LEU A 45 7.56 -2.28 -1.40
C LEU A 45 8.94 -2.28 -2.06
N LYS A 46 9.30 -1.20 -2.77
CA LYS A 46 10.64 -1.03 -3.34
C LYS A 46 11.71 -0.97 -2.24
N GLN A 47 11.46 -0.19 -1.19
CA GLN A 47 12.37 -0.07 -0.05
C GLN A 47 12.54 -1.41 0.69
N PHE A 48 11.44 -2.11 0.95
CA PHE A 48 11.44 -3.43 1.56
C PHE A 48 12.26 -4.43 0.74
N ARG A 49 12.08 -4.45 -0.59
CA ARG A 49 12.89 -5.29 -1.49
C ARG A 49 14.38 -4.97 -1.39
N LYS A 50 14.75 -3.69 -1.36
CA LYS A 50 16.15 -3.27 -1.23
C LYS A 50 16.75 -3.73 0.09
N GLU A 51 16.08 -3.48 1.22
CA GLU A 51 16.51 -3.91 2.56
C GLU A 51 16.65 -5.43 2.66
N SER A 52 15.69 -6.17 2.09
CA SER A 52 15.71 -7.64 2.09
C SER A 52 16.92 -8.20 1.33
N LEU A 53 17.26 -7.59 0.17
CA LEU A 53 18.43 -7.99 -0.60
C LEU A 53 19.75 -7.63 0.10
N GLU A 54 19.81 -6.49 0.80
CA GLU A 54 20.98 -6.10 1.59
C GLU A 54 21.19 -7.01 2.81
N ALA A 55 20.12 -7.42 3.49
CA ALA A 55 20.19 -8.35 4.61
C ALA A 55 20.58 -9.78 4.21
N SER A 56 20.47 -10.12 2.92
CA SER A 56 20.82 -11.45 2.38
C SER A 56 22.26 -11.53 1.84
N LYS A 57 23.06 -10.47 2.01
CA LYS A 57 24.48 -10.41 1.64
C LYS A 57 25.36 -10.64 2.86
#